data_AF-A0A128FI23-F1
#
_entry.id   AF-A0A128FI23-F1
#
_cell.length_a   1.000
_cell.length_b   1.000
_cell.length_c   1.000
_cell.angle_alpha   90.00
_cell.angle_beta   90.00
_cell.angle_gamma   90.00
#
_symmetry.space_group_name_H-M   'P 1'
#
loop_
_entity.id
_entity.type
_entity.pdbx_description
1 polymer ?
#
loop_
_entity_poly.entity_id
_entity_poly.type
_entity_poly.pdbx_seq_one_letter_code
_entity_poly.pdbx_strand_id
1 'polypeptide(L)' 'MAYEGYSTFTASQDEGVLTVTFDFGSVNVQGQEMLSDLNGLAMRLERDRGCFPRGSETARFAGSA' A
#
# COMPACT_ATOMS: atom_id res chain seq x y z
N MET A 1 5.64 5.22 4.21
CA MET A 1 6.48 4.81 3.06
C MET A 1 6.95 3.36 3.24
N ALA A 2 6.03 2.39 3.32
CA ALA A 2 6.34 0.97 3.61
C ALA A 2 6.36 0.06 2.36
N TYR A 3 5.84 0.56 1.23
CA TYR A 3 5.56 -0.18 0.00
C TYR A 3 6.27 0.48 -1.20
N GLU A 4 7.57 0.73 -1.06
CA GLU A 4 8.42 1.35 -2.08
C GLU A 4 9.47 0.36 -2.61
N GLY A 5 10.07 0.67 -3.77
CA GLY A 5 11.20 -0.07 -4.34
C GLY A 5 10.83 -1.18 -5.35
N TYR A 6 9.57 -1.25 -5.75
CA TYR A 6 9.13 -2.11 -6.86
C TYR A 6 9.47 -1.46 -8.20
N SER A 7 9.85 -2.27 -9.19
CA SER A 7 10.24 -1.79 -10.52
C SER A 7 9.13 -1.93 -11.55
N THR A 8 8.12 -2.75 -11.24
CA THR A 8 7.03 -3.11 -12.16
C THR A 8 5.69 -2.46 -11.84
N PHE A 9 5.59 -1.76 -10.70
CA PHE A 9 4.43 -0.98 -10.31
C PHE A 9 4.81 0.04 -9.24
N THR A 10 3.93 0.99 -9.03
CA THR A 10 3.96 1.89 -7.88
C THR A 10 2.83 1.56 -6.91
N ALA A 11 3.05 1.80 -5.61
CA ALA A 11 2.06 1.55 -4.57
C ALA A 11 1.92 2.77 -3.66
N SER A 12 0.68 3.18 -3.40
CA SER A 12 0.34 4.30 -2.51
C SER A 12 -0.68 3.84 -1.48
N GLN A 13 -0.38 4.07 -0.20
CA GLN A 13 -1.25 3.69 0.91
C GLN A 13 -2.02 4.91 1.41
N ASP A 14 -3.34 4.79 1.51
CA ASP A 14 -4.23 5.81 2.03
C ASP A 14 -5.33 5.16 2.89
N GLU A 15 -5.46 5.60 4.14
CA GLU A 15 -6.51 5.17 5.10
C GLU A 15 -6.80 3.65 5.19
N GLY A 16 -5.76 2.82 5.03
CA GLY A 16 -5.87 1.35 5.10
C GLY A 16 -6.15 0.67 3.75
N VAL A 17 -6.26 1.45 2.67
CA VAL A 17 -6.30 0.98 1.29
C VAL A 17 -4.93 1.14 0.66
N LEU A 18 -4.40 0.09 0.05
CA LEU A 18 -3.20 0.16 -0.78
C LEU A 18 -3.62 0.19 -2.26
N THR A 19 -3.37 1.32 -2.93
CA THR A 19 -3.58 1.48 -4.36
C THR A 19 -2.31 1.08 -5.10
N VAL A 20 -2.42 0.15 -6.04
CA VAL A 20 -1.30 -0.32 -6.88
C VAL A 20 -1.53 0.10 -8.32
N THR A 21 -0.56 0.78 -8.91
CA THR A 21 -0.59 1.23 -10.31
C THR A 21 0.50 0.51 -11.07
N PHE A 22 0.12 -0.34 -12.02
CA PHE A 22 1.05 -1.04 -12.89
C PHE A 22 1.44 -0.14 -14.06
N ASP A 23 2.71 0.26 -14.11
CA ASP A 23 3.29 1.16 -15.09
C ASP A 23 4.53 0.55 -15.76
N PHE A 24 4.46 -0.75 -16.09
CA PHE A 24 5.60 -1.50 -16.62
C PHE A 24 5.58 -1.64 -18.15
N GLY A 25 6.50 -0.93 -18.81
CA GLY A 25 6.71 -1.02 -20.27
C GLY A 25 5.54 -0.48 -21.10
N SER A 26 5.53 -0.75 -22.40
CA SER A 26 4.56 -0.18 -23.35
C SER A 26 3.19 -0.86 -23.38
N VAL A 27 3.07 -2.06 -22.80
CA VAL A 27 1.86 -2.91 -22.90
C VAL A 27 1.52 -3.65 -21.61
N ASN A 28 2.21 -3.36 -20.50
CA ASN A 28 1.96 -3.98 -19.20
C ASN A 28 1.95 -5.52 -19.24
N VAL A 29 2.83 -6.12 -20.06
CA VAL A 29 2.96 -7.57 -20.17
C VAL A 29 3.49 -8.12 -18.85
N GLN A 30 2.70 -9.00 -18.24
CA GLN A 30 2.99 -9.58 -16.93
C GLN A 30 4.10 -10.63 -17.04
N GLY A 31 5.35 -10.18 -16.96
CA GLY A 31 6.54 -11.03 -16.91
C GLY A 31 6.86 -11.57 -15.52
N GLN A 32 7.90 -12.41 -15.44
CA GLN A 32 8.37 -12.98 -14.16
C GLN A 32 8.76 -11.92 -13.13
N GLU A 33 9.26 -10.77 -13.59
CA GLU A 33 9.62 -9.64 -12.73
C GLU A 33 8.40 -9.09 -11.97
N MET A 34 7.28 -8.90 -12.67
CA MET A 34 6.03 -8.40 -12.05
C MET A 34 5.45 -9.41 -11.07
N LEU A 35 5.53 -10.70 -11.38
CA LEU A 35 5.10 -11.76 -10.46
C LEU A 35 5.96 -11.82 -9.21
N SER A 36 7.27 -11.61 -9.34
CA SER A 36 8.20 -11.56 -8.20
C SER A 36 7.90 -10.37 -7.28
N ASP A 37 7.71 -9.19 -7.85
CA ASP A 37 7.36 -7.97 -7.09
C ASP A 37 6.01 -8.13 -6.39
N LEU A 38 5.00 -8.71 -7.06
CA LEU A 38 3.68 -8.97 -6.47
C LEU A 38 3.75 -9.98 -5.32
N ASN A 39 4.54 -11.04 -5.45
CA ASN A 39 4.72 -11.99 -4.36
C ASN A 39 5.41 -11.33 -3.15
N GLY A 40 6.40 -10.48 -3.40
CA GLY A 40 7.04 -9.66 -2.36
C GLY A 40 6.06 -8.73 -1.65
N LEU A 41 5.17 -8.08 -2.40
CA LEU A 41 4.11 -7.22 -1.87
C LEU A 41 3.11 -8.01 -1.01
N ALA A 42 2.62 -9.13 -1.51
CA ALA A 42 1.67 -9.99 -0.79
C ALA A 42 2.22 -10.46 0.56
N MET A 43 3.47 -10.93 0.59
CA MET A 43 4.14 -11.33 1.84
C MET A 43 4.25 -10.17 2.84
N ARG A 44 4.37 -8.94 2.35
CA ARG A 44 4.49 -7.74 3.19
C ARG A 44 3.14 -7.33 3.76
N LEU A 45 2.07 -7.40 2.95
CA LEU A 45 0.69 -7.18 3.39
C LEU A 45 0.25 -8.19 4.46
N GLU A 46 0.60 -9.48 4.31
CA GLU A 46 0.30 -10.51 5.32
C GLU A 46 0.94 -10.24 6.69
N ARG A 47 2.09 -9.56 6.68
CA ARG A 47 2.81 -9.14 7.90
C ARG A 47 2.29 -7.83 8.46
N ASP A 48 1.76 -6.94 7.62
CA ASP A 48 1.16 -5.67 8.03
C ASP A 48 -0.26 -5.89 8.57
N ARG A 49 -0.34 -6.46 9.77
CA ARG A 49 -1.59 -6.61 10.53
C ARG A 49 -1.99 -5.34 11.29
N GLY A 50 -1.28 -4.22 11.06
CA GLY A 50 -1.32 -3.03 11.91
C GLY A 50 -2.27 -1.92 11.46
N CYS A 51 -2.75 -1.90 10.22
CA CYS A 51 -3.57 -0.79 9.73
C CYS A 51 -5.07 -1.11 9.76
N PHE A 52 -5.63 -1.22 10.96
CA PHE A 52 -6.95 -0.67 11.23
C PHE A 52 -6.76 0.29 12.41
N PRO A 53 -6.88 1.61 12.23
CA PRO A 53 -6.77 2.54 13.35
C PRO A 53 -7.94 2.25 14.30
N ARG A 54 -7.68 1.61 15.45
CA ARG A 54 -8.54 1.70 16.63
C ARG A 54 -8.39 3.11 17.23
N GLY A 55 -8.83 4.13 16.50
CA GLY A 55 -8.49 5.51 16.85
C GLY A 55 -9.37 6.61 16.27
N SER A 56 -10.57 6.31 15.77
CA SER A 56 -11.55 7.35 15.40
C SER A 56 -12.45 7.80 16.55
N GLU A 57 -12.02 7.68 17.81
CA GLU A 57 -12.82 8.07 18.97
C GLU A 57 -12.00 8.64 20.13
N THR A 58 -11.17 9.67 19.90
CA THR A 58 -10.72 10.63 20.95
C THR A 58 -9.86 11.74 20.33
N ALA A 59 -10.45 12.76 19.72
CA ALA A 59 -9.86 14.11 19.59
C ALA A 59 -10.79 15.08 18.82
N ARG A 60 -12.02 15.28 19.31
CA ARG A 60 -12.84 16.45 18.92
C ARG A 60 -13.40 17.25 20.12
N PHE A 61 -12.87 17.02 21.32
CA PHE A 61 -13.14 17.87 22.48
C PHE A 61 -11.85 18.57 22.92
N ALA A 62 -11.37 19.49 22.07
CA ALA A 62 -10.44 20.53 22.49
C ALA A 62 -10.72 21.78 21.66
N GLY A 63 -11.52 22.70 22.22
CA GLY A 63 -11.51 24.11 21.84
C GLY A 63 -12.81 24.71 21.30
N SER A 64 -13.66 25.22 22.20
CA SER A 64 -14.28 26.57 22.14
C SER A 64 -15.12 26.73 23.42
N ALA A 65 -14.62 27.46 24.41
CA ALA A 65 -14.97 28.87 24.68
C ALA A 65 -16.40 29.02 25.20
#